data_AF-A0A4S2EWY7-F1
#
_entry.id   AF-A0A4S2EWY7-F1
#
_cell.length_a   1.000
_cell.length_b   1.000
_cell.length_c   1.000
_cell.angle_alpha   90.00
_cell.angle_beta   90.00
_cell.angle_gamma   90.00
#
_symmetry.space_group_name_H-M   'P 1'
#
loop_
_entity.id
_entity.type
_entity.pdbx_description
1 polymer ?
#
loop_
_entity_poly.entity_id
_entity_poly.type
_entity_poly.pdbx_seq_one_letter_code
_entity_poly.pdbx_strand_id
1 'polypeptide(L)'
;MSRIVPKSRMRRMELTEVPGIPSPAAAIVMTSRRKIAGVEEGPDCLVLEFADVAYEHPQAMTREQAREAAAFFLGHRGRGTIMVACDNGQARSAAMAAALLRSLGEDDGWIWDNPRFRPNQRVFALMAEALGIELADGEVEALVARNEEAFHMAMVRGREGEGGQDHLDKPANVIDRI
;
A
#
# COMPACT_ATOMS: atom_id res chain seq x y z
N MET A 1 17.06 -12.77 33.66
CA MET A 1 17.93 -12.62 32.48
C MET A 1 17.10 -12.11 31.31
N SER A 2 17.22 -10.82 31.02
CA SER A 2 16.42 -10.14 29.98
C SER A 2 16.93 -10.55 28.60
N ARG A 3 16.12 -11.24 27.79
CA ARG A 3 16.48 -11.59 26.41
C ARG A 3 16.22 -10.38 25.53
N ILE A 4 17.31 -9.73 25.11
CA ILE A 4 17.32 -8.74 24.04
C ILE A 4 16.78 -9.43 22.78
N VAL A 5 15.60 -9.01 22.32
CA VAL A 5 14.99 -9.50 21.08
C VAL A 5 15.65 -8.76 19.92
N PRO A 6 16.29 -9.44 18.95
CA PRO A 6 16.96 -8.76 17.84
C PRO A 6 15.94 -8.05 16.94
N LYS A 7 16.08 -6.73 16.81
CA LYS A 7 15.47 -5.92 15.75
C LYS A 7 16.09 -6.29 14.41
N SER A 8 15.53 -7.25 13.68
CA SER A 8 15.65 -7.42 12.22
C SER A 8 15.33 -8.86 11.82
N ARG A 9 14.05 -9.16 11.71
CA ARG A 9 13.60 -10.31 10.94
C ARG A 9 12.18 -10.02 10.47
N MET A 10 12.07 -9.40 9.29
CA MET A 10 10.92 -9.63 8.41
C MET A 10 10.95 -11.13 8.07
N ARG A 11 10.54 -11.97 9.05
CA ARG A 11 10.09 -13.32 8.77
C ARG A 11 8.76 -13.11 8.08
N ARG A 12 8.60 -13.63 6.86
CA ARG A 12 7.29 -13.95 6.25
C ARG A 12 6.20 -13.03 6.80
N MET A 13 6.15 -11.78 6.32
CA MET A 13 5.05 -10.88 6.69
C MET A 13 3.77 -11.68 6.48
N GLU A 14 3.10 -12.03 7.57
CA GLU A 14 2.22 -13.19 7.64
C GLU A 14 1.04 -13.00 6.69
N LEU A 15 1.16 -13.57 5.49
CA LEU A 15 0.11 -13.78 4.50
C LEU A 15 -1.03 -14.69 5.01
N THR A 16 -1.05 -15.03 6.31
CA THR A 16 -1.82 -16.16 6.84
C THR A 16 -2.57 -15.96 8.15
N GLU A 17 -2.40 -14.88 8.93
CA GLU A 17 -3.00 -14.85 10.28
C GLU A 17 -3.52 -13.47 10.73
N VAL A 18 -4.28 -12.77 9.89
CA VAL A 18 -5.29 -11.83 10.42
C VAL A 18 -6.61 -12.59 10.50
N PRO A 19 -7.13 -12.89 11.70
CA PRO A 19 -8.39 -13.63 11.84
C PRO A 19 -9.51 -12.96 11.03
N GLY A 20 -10.07 -13.69 10.06
CA GLY A 20 -11.16 -13.21 9.21
C GLY A 20 -10.74 -12.66 7.83
N ILE A 21 -9.44 -12.61 7.51
CA ILE A 21 -8.95 -12.22 6.17
C ILE A 21 -8.57 -13.50 5.39
N PRO A 22 -9.14 -13.75 4.20
CA PRO A 22 -8.76 -14.90 3.38
C PRO A 22 -7.28 -14.79 2.95
N SER A 23 -6.59 -15.92 2.88
CA SER A 23 -5.24 -15.96 2.30
C SER A 23 -5.28 -15.39 0.87
N PRO A 24 -4.38 -14.45 0.52
CA PRO A 24 -4.47 -13.79 -0.77
C PRO A 24 -4.12 -14.75 -1.90
N ALA A 25 -4.84 -14.59 -3.01
CA ALA A 25 -4.63 -15.34 -4.24
C ALA A 25 -3.39 -14.89 -4.99
N ALA A 26 -2.95 -13.64 -4.79
CA ALA A 26 -1.71 -13.12 -5.33
C ALA A 26 -1.12 -11.99 -4.47
N ALA A 27 0.16 -11.67 -4.66
CA ALA A 27 0.84 -10.59 -3.95
C ALA A 27 1.69 -9.71 -4.88
N ILE A 28 1.68 -8.40 -4.63
CA ILE A 28 2.62 -7.43 -5.19
C ILE A 28 3.48 -6.90 -4.04
N VAL A 29 4.79 -7.13 -4.11
CA VAL A 29 5.75 -6.78 -3.05
C VAL A 29 6.73 -5.74 -3.57
N MET A 30 6.76 -4.57 -2.94
CA MET A 30 7.61 -3.45 -3.30
C MET A 30 8.74 -3.27 -2.29
N THR A 31 9.99 -3.42 -2.70
CA THR A 31 11.12 -3.51 -1.76
C THR A 31 12.31 -2.69 -2.22
N SER A 32 12.99 -2.05 -1.26
CA SER A 32 14.30 -1.44 -1.49
C SER A 32 15.45 -2.44 -1.53
N ARG A 33 15.18 -3.71 -1.22
CA ARG A 33 16.15 -4.80 -1.16
C ARG A 33 15.86 -5.83 -2.25
N ARG A 34 16.87 -6.15 -3.07
CA ARG A 34 16.82 -7.21 -4.11
C ARG A 34 16.33 -8.57 -3.64
N LYS A 35 16.48 -8.90 -2.36
CA LYS A 35 16.03 -10.18 -1.80
C LYS A 35 15.39 -9.95 -0.44
N ILE A 36 14.08 -10.18 -0.36
CA ILE A 36 13.39 -10.38 0.90
C ILE A 36 13.47 -11.88 1.21
N ALA A 37 14.05 -12.23 2.35
CA ALA A 37 14.15 -13.63 2.76
C ALA A 37 12.73 -14.23 2.92
N GLY A 38 12.43 -15.27 2.13
CA GLY A 38 11.15 -15.97 2.17
C GLY A 38 10.06 -15.39 1.25
N VAL A 39 10.40 -14.47 0.34
CA VAL A 39 9.55 -14.08 -0.80
C VAL A 39 10.21 -14.61 -2.06
N GLU A 40 9.49 -15.45 -2.81
CA GLU A 40 9.93 -15.97 -4.11
C GLU A 40 9.00 -15.41 -5.19
N GLU A 41 9.60 -14.86 -6.24
CA GLU A 41 8.84 -14.46 -7.44
C GLU A 41 8.24 -15.68 -8.11
N GLY A 42 7.02 -15.51 -8.62
CA GLY A 42 6.26 -16.60 -9.23
C GLY A 42 4.97 -16.12 -9.87
N PRO A 43 4.16 -17.04 -10.40
CA PRO A 43 2.93 -16.68 -11.12
C PRO A 43 1.96 -15.86 -10.26
N ASP A 44 1.91 -16.11 -8.95
CA ASP A 44 1.02 -15.42 -8.01
C ASP A 44 1.79 -14.43 -7.09
N CYS A 45 3.06 -14.12 -7.38
CA CYS A 45 3.85 -13.17 -6.58
C CYS A 45 4.78 -12.32 -7.46
N LEU A 46 4.46 -11.03 -7.59
CA LEU A 46 5.30 -10.04 -8.24
C LEU A 46 6.16 -9.31 -7.20
N VAL A 47 7.48 -9.24 -7.45
CA VAL A 47 8.40 -8.44 -6.63
C VAL A 47 8.96 -7.31 -7.49
N LEU A 48 8.82 -6.08 -6.98
CA LEU A 48 9.30 -4.87 -7.64
C LEU A 48 10.36 -4.19 -6.76
N GLU A 49 11.53 -3.95 -7.34
CA GLU A 49 12.64 -3.25 -6.66
C GLU A 49 12.49 -1.73 -6.79
N PHE A 50 12.61 -0.99 -5.69
CA PHE A 50 12.50 0.47 -5.69
C PHE A 50 13.71 1.11 -5.01
N ALA A 51 13.95 2.39 -5.27
CA ALA A 51 14.83 3.16 -4.42
C ALA A 51 14.20 3.33 -3.03
N ASP A 52 15.02 3.43 -1.98
CA ASP A 52 14.57 3.74 -0.62
C ASP A 52 14.23 5.23 -0.50
N VAL A 53 13.09 5.61 -1.08
CA VAL A 53 12.54 6.97 -1.06
C VAL A 53 11.08 6.90 -0.64
N ALA A 54 10.73 7.63 0.43
CA ALA A 54 9.37 7.65 0.98
C ALA A 54 8.51 8.79 0.40
N TYR A 55 9.13 9.88 -0.02
CA TYR A 55 8.50 11.09 -0.56
C TYR A 55 8.40 11.05 -2.09
N GLU A 56 7.73 12.05 -2.69
CA GLU A 56 7.66 12.17 -4.14
C GLU A 56 9.07 12.28 -4.72
N HIS A 57 9.46 11.26 -5.48
CA HIS A 57 10.77 11.23 -6.10
C HIS A 57 10.67 10.48 -7.42
N PRO A 58 11.39 10.88 -8.49
CA PRO A 58 11.39 10.15 -9.75
C PRO A 58 11.71 8.65 -9.63
N GLN A 59 12.44 8.27 -8.58
CA GLN A 59 12.81 6.88 -8.28
C GLN A 59 11.81 6.13 -7.40
N ALA A 60 10.71 6.77 -6.98
CA ALA A 60 9.67 6.13 -6.17
C ALA A 60 8.88 5.08 -6.95
N MET A 61 8.79 5.24 -8.28
CA MET A 61 8.27 4.26 -9.25
C MET A 61 8.58 4.74 -10.68
N THR A 62 8.91 3.81 -11.57
CA THR A 62 8.99 4.06 -13.02
C THR A 62 7.69 3.69 -13.73
N ARG A 63 7.49 4.19 -14.95
CA ARG A 63 6.32 3.84 -15.78
C ARG A 63 6.31 2.35 -16.12
N GLU A 64 7.47 1.76 -16.33
CA GLU A 64 7.64 0.33 -16.63
C GLU A 64 7.18 -0.52 -15.44
N GLN A 65 7.59 -0.16 -14.23
CA GLN A 65 7.14 -0.84 -12.99
C GLN A 65 5.64 -0.72 -12.78
N ALA A 66 5.05 0.45 -13.08
CA ALA A 66 3.61 0.65 -12.99
C ALA A 66 2.86 -0.24 -14.00
N ARG A 67 3.34 -0.32 -15.25
CA ARG A 67 2.76 -1.20 -16.27
C ARG A 67 2.87 -2.68 -15.91
N GLU A 68 3.99 -3.10 -15.34
CA GLU A 68 4.21 -4.46 -14.87
C GLU A 68 3.24 -4.81 -13.73
N ALA A 69 3.12 -3.94 -12.72
CA ALA A 69 2.15 -4.09 -11.64
C ALA A 69 0.70 -4.15 -12.14
N ALA A 70 0.33 -3.26 -13.07
CA ALA A 70 -1.00 -3.22 -13.65
C ALA A 70 -1.29 -4.50 -14.45
N ALA A 71 -0.35 -4.97 -15.28
CA ALA A 71 -0.50 -6.20 -16.04
C ALA A 71 -0.65 -7.42 -15.12
N PHE A 72 0.15 -7.49 -14.04
CA PHE A 72 0.03 -8.54 -13.04
C PHE A 72 -1.34 -8.51 -12.36
N PHE A 73 -1.78 -7.34 -11.89
CA PHE A 73 -3.09 -7.17 -11.27
C PHE A 73 -4.23 -7.59 -12.19
N LEU A 74 -4.22 -7.13 -13.46
CA LEU A 74 -5.25 -7.47 -14.44
C LEU A 74 -5.26 -8.97 -14.76
N GLY A 75 -4.10 -9.62 -14.81
CA GLY A 75 -3.99 -11.08 -14.96
C GLY A 75 -4.51 -11.88 -13.77
N HIS A 76 -4.67 -11.25 -12.62
CA HIS A 76 -5.17 -11.86 -11.38
C HIS A 76 -6.57 -11.39 -10.98
N ARG A 77 -7.19 -10.52 -11.78
CA ARG A 77 -8.53 -10.01 -11.53
C ARG A 77 -9.53 -11.17 -11.50
N GLY A 78 -10.36 -11.20 -10.45
CA GLY A 78 -11.38 -12.23 -10.23
C GLY A 78 -10.87 -13.51 -9.54
N ARG A 79 -9.59 -13.57 -9.13
CA ARG A 79 -9.00 -14.75 -8.48
C ARG A 79 -9.07 -14.73 -6.94
N GLY A 80 -9.64 -13.68 -6.34
CA GLY A 80 -9.63 -13.46 -4.89
C GLY A 80 -8.72 -12.31 -4.45
N THR A 81 -8.51 -12.17 -3.15
CA THR A 81 -7.74 -11.07 -2.53
C THR A 81 -6.32 -10.94 -3.10
N ILE A 82 -5.93 -9.72 -3.46
CA ILE A 82 -4.54 -9.38 -3.82
C ILE A 82 -3.92 -8.58 -2.68
N MET A 83 -2.77 -9.02 -2.20
CA MET A 83 -2.01 -8.32 -1.18
C MET A 83 -1.03 -7.33 -1.81
N VAL A 84 -0.97 -6.11 -1.28
CA VAL A 84 -0.02 -5.08 -1.71
C VAL A 84 0.86 -4.69 -0.53
N ALA A 85 2.16 -4.93 -0.65
CA ALA A 85 3.12 -4.72 0.43
C ALA A 85 4.27 -3.80 0.00
N CYS A 86 4.74 -2.96 0.92
CA CYS A 86 6.02 -2.28 0.78
C CYS A 86 6.77 -2.28 2.11
N ASP A 87 8.05 -1.85 2.11
CA ASP A 87 8.95 -1.90 3.29
C ASP A 87 8.30 -1.48 4.63
N ASN A 88 7.53 -0.38 4.63
CA ASN A 88 6.88 0.15 5.85
C ASN A 88 5.35 0.15 5.78
N GLY A 89 4.73 -0.34 4.71
CA GLY A 89 3.26 -0.43 4.58
C GLY A 89 2.48 0.89 4.47
N GLN A 90 3.12 2.06 4.41
CA GLN A 90 2.45 3.35 4.58
C GLN A 90 2.36 4.24 3.34
N ALA A 91 3.30 4.12 2.40
CA ALA A 91 3.45 5.08 1.30
C ALA A 91 3.22 4.46 -0.08
N ARG A 92 4.15 3.62 -0.55
CA ARG A 92 4.08 2.98 -1.87
C ARG A 92 2.93 1.96 -1.93
N SER A 93 2.79 1.10 -0.92
CA SER A 93 1.69 0.13 -0.87
C SER A 93 0.32 0.79 -0.75
N ALA A 94 0.19 1.83 0.07
CA ALA A 94 -1.07 2.58 0.20
C ALA A 94 -1.47 3.24 -1.13
N ALA A 95 -0.54 3.92 -1.81
CA ALA A 95 -0.81 4.54 -3.10
C ALA A 95 -1.18 3.53 -4.19
N MET A 96 -0.47 2.41 -4.28
CA MET A 96 -0.81 1.36 -5.23
C MET A 96 -2.18 0.76 -4.91
N ALA A 97 -2.47 0.45 -3.65
CA ALA A 97 -3.77 -0.07 -3.24
C ALA A 97 -4.91 0.91 -3.59
N ALA A 98 -4.72 2.21 -3.37
CA ALA A 98 -5.69 3.24 -3.77
C ALA A 98 -5.97 3.23 -5.28
N ALA A 99 -4.92 3.18 -6.11
CA ALA A 99 -5.09 3.12 -7.56
C ALA A 99 -5.80 1.82 -8.02
N LEU A 100 -5.48 0.68 -7.40
CA LEU A 100 -6.14 -0.60 -7.68
C LEU A 100 -7.63 -0.54 -7.32
N LEU A 101 -7.99 -0.02 -6.15
CA LEU A 101 -9.40 0.17 -5.74
C LEU A 101 -10.16 1.03 -6.73
N ARG A 102 -9.60 2.17 -7.13
CA ARG A 102 -10.21 3.03 -8.15
C ARG A 102 -10.44 2.32 -9.47
N SER A 103 -9.49 1.48 -9.91
CA SER A 103 -9.65 0.69 -11.15
C SER A 103 -10.78 -0.34 -11.07
N LEU A 104 -11.17 -0.73 -9.86
CA LEU A 104 -12.31 -1.60 -9.58
C LEU A 104 -13.61 -0.81 -9.41
N GLY A 105 -13.57 0.53 -9.40
CA GLY A 105 -14.73 1.37 -9.06
C GLY A 105 -15.04 1.41 -7.56
N GLU A 106 -14.10 1.00 -6.72
CA GLU A 106 -14.24 0.97 -5.27
C GLU A 106 -13.75 2.30 -4.64
N ASP A 107 -14.25 2.59 -3.43
CA ASP A 107 -13.82 3.76 -2.67
C ASP A 107 -12.40 3.59 -2.12
N ASP A 108 -11.54 4.59 -2.40
CA ASP A 108 -10.18 4.68 -1.86
C ASP A 108 -10.03 5.71 -0.74
N GLY A 109 -11.14 6.34 -0.31
CA GLY A 109 -11.17 7.32 0.78
C GLY A 109 -10.64 6.76 2.10
N TRP A 110 -10.87 5.48 2.41
CA TRP A 110 -10.33 4.83 3.61
C TRP A 110 -8.79 4.75 3.63
N ILE A 111 -8.12 4.97 2.49
CA ILE A 111 -6.67 5.13 2.41
C ILE A 111 -6.30 6.62 2.56
N TRP A 112 -6.91 7.49 1.75
CA TRP A 112 -6.54 8.91 1.71
C TRP A 112 -6.88 9.65 3.00
N ASP A 113 -8.01 9.33 3.64
CA ASP A 113 -8.48 9.98 4.86
C ASP A 113 -7.92 9.31 6.13
N ASN A 114 -7.06 8.30 5.99
CA ASN A 114 -6.49 7.58 7.11
C ASN A 114 -5.11 8.13 7.49
N PRO A 115 -4.94 8.67 8.71
CA PRO A 115 -3.68 9.29 9.14
C PRO A 115 -2.52 8.30 9.30
N ARG A 116 -2.78 6.99 9.27
CA ARG A 116 -1.73 5.96 9.27
C ARG A 116 -1.00 5.87 7.93
N PHE A 117 -1.59 6.37 6.85
CA PHE A 117 -1.00 6.32 5.51
C PHE A 117 -0.50 7.67 5.07
N ARG A 118 0.53 7.62 4.23
CA ARG A 118 1.11 8.75 3.52
C ARG A 118 1.30 8.35 2.06
N PRO A 119 0.20 8.16 1.30
CA PRO A 119 0.29 7.60 -0.05
C PRO A 119 1.24 8.44 -0.92
N ASN A 120 2.16 7.76 -1.61
CA ASN A 120 3.09 8.44 -2.51
C ASN A 120 2.37 8.88 -3.79
N GLN A 121 2.27 10.20 -4.01
CA GLN A 121 1.54 10.78 -5.13
C GLN A 121 2.02 10.29 -6.50
N ARG A 122 3.33 10.11 -6.69
CA ARG A 122 3.88 9.62 -7.95
C ARG A 122 3.51 8.17 -8.22
N VAL A 123 3.53 7.32 -7.20
CA VAL A 123 3.11 5.92 -7.32
C VAL A 123 1.65 5.84 -7.72
N PHE A 124 0.79 6.62 -7.06
CA PHE A 124 -0.63 6.66 -7.37
C PHE A 124 -0.88 7.12 -8.81
N ALA A 125 -0.28 8.25 -9.23
CA ALA A 125 -0.45 8.79 -10.57
C ALA A 125 0.03 7.83 -11.67
N LEU A 126 1.20 7.20 -11.49
CA LEU A 126 1.72 6.23 -12.47
C LEU A 126 0.89 4.95 -12.54
N MET A 127 0.37 4.47 -11.40
CA MET A 127 -0.54 3.33 -11.38
C MET A 127 -1.88 3.68 -12.02
N ALA A 128 -2.45 4.85 -11.73
CA ALA A 128 -3.68 5.32 -12.35
C ALA A 128 -3.55 5.38 -13.87
N GLU A 129 -2.45 5.96 -14.38
CA GLU A 129 -2.13 5.95 -15.80
C GLU A 129 -2.03 4.52 -16.36
N ALA A 130 -1.29 3.63 -15.69
CA ALA A 130 -1.11 2.25 -16.15
C ALA A 130 -2.40 1.42 -16.14
N LEU A 131 -3.36 1.78 -15.29
CA LEU A 131 -4.69 1.17 -15.19
C LEU A 131 -5.72 1.83 -16.11
N GLY A 132 -5.35 2.88 -16.84
CA GLY A 132 -6.25 3.62 -17.74
C GLY A 132 -7.28 4.48 -17.00
N ILE A 133 -6.97 4.92 -15.77
CA ILE A 133 -7.81 5.82 -14.99
C ILE A 133 -7.49 7.25 -15.42
N GLU A 134 -8.49 7.97 -15.90
CA GLU A 134 -8.40 9.42 -16.14
C GLU A 134 -8.49 10.16 -14.81
N LEU A 135 -7.46 10.93 -14.48
CA LEU A 135 -7.44 11.82 -13.32
C LEU A 135 -7.75 13.24 -13.77
N ALA A 136 -8.57 13.95 -13.01
CA ALA A 136 -8.83 15.36 -13.26
C ALA A 136 -7.61 16.22 -12.88
N ASP A 137 -7.51 17.40 -13.50
CA ASP A 137 -6.49 18.39 -13.15
C ASP A 137 -6.62 18.76 -11.65
N GLY A 138 -5.50 18.68 -10.92
CA GLY A 138 -5.46 19.00 -9.48
C GLY A 138 -6.00 17.91 -8.56
N GLU A 139 -6.43 16.76 -9.09
CA GLU A 139 -7.05 15.71 -8.29
C GLU A 139 -6.05 15.05 -7.33
N VAL A 140 -4.83 14.78 -7.78
CA VAL A 140 -3.80 14.17 -6.94
C VAL A 140 -3.43 15.10 -5.79
N GLU A 141 -3.31 16.40 -6.07
CA GLU A 141 -3.06 17.44 -5.09
C GLU A 141 -4.18 17.53 -4.05
N ALA A 142 -5.44 17.41 -4.48
CA ALA A 142 -6.58 17.39 -3.57
C ALA A 142 -6.59 16.16 -2.64
N LEU A 143 -6.21 14.98 -3.16
CA LEU A 143 -6.07 13.76 -2.36
C LEU A 143 -4.93 13.87 -1.34
N VAL A 144 -3.80 14.46 -1.74
CA VAL A 144 -2.67 14.72 -0.84
C VAL A 144 -3.09 15.69 0.27
N ALA A 145 -3.77 16.79 -0.07
CA ALA A 145 -4.26 17.77 0.90
C ALA A 145 -5.20 17.14 1.94
N ARG A 146 -6.13 16.27 1.49
CA ARG A 146 -7.00 15.50 2.40
C ARG A 146 -6.22 14.62 3.36
N ASN A 147 -5.20 13.91 2.87
CA ASN A 147 -4.37 13.06 3.73
C ASN A 147 -3.53 13.88 4.72
N GLU A 148 -3.05 15.05 4.31
CA GLU A 148 -2.34 15.99 5.19
C GLU A 148 -3.24 16.49 6.31
N GLU A 149 -4.49 16.87 5.99
CA GLU A 149 -5.50 17.27 6.98
C GLU A 149 -5.82 16.13 7.96
N ALA A 150 -6.06 14.92 7.46
CA ALA A 150 -6.33 13.75 8.30
C ALA A 150 -5.21 13.51 9.33
N PHE A 151 -3.95 13.61 8.90
CA PHE A 151 -2.82 13.49 9.80
C PHE A 151 -2.67 14.66 10.76
N HIS A 152 -2.89 15.89 10.30
CA HIS A 152 -2.87 17.06 11.18
C HIS A 152 -3.87 16.90 12.32
N MET A 153 -5.10 16.51 12.00
CA MET A 153 -6.16 16.26 12.97
C MET A 153 -5.79 15.13 13.95
N ALA A 154 -5.19 14.04 13.47
CA ALA A 154 -4.71 12.96 14.33
C ALA A 154 -3.61 13.42 15.30
N MET A 155 -2.70 14.29 14.84
CA MET A 155 -1.65 14.87 15.68
C MET A 155 -2.19 15.85 16.73
N VAL A 156 -3.20 16.64 16.38
CA VAL A 156 -3.89 17.55 17.32
C VAL A 156 -4.59 16.74 18.42
N ARG A 157 -5.42 15.76 18.05
CA ARG A 157 -6.12 14.87 19.01
C ARG A 157 -5.16 14.11 19.92
N GLY A 158 -4.05 13.62 19.35
CA GLY A 158 -3.01 12.94 20.12
C GLY A 158 -2.30 13.84 21.15
N ARG A 159 -2.19 15.16 20.88
CA ARG A 159 -1.66 16.15 21.82
C ARG A 159 -2.67 16.56 22.89
N GLU A 160 -3.96 16.55 22.55
CA GLU A 160 -5.05 16.92 23.45
C GLU A 160 -5.45 15.79 24.42
N GLY A 161 -4.87 14.59 24.26
CA GLY A 161 -5.07 13.48 25.20
C GLY A 161 -6.40 12.74 25.03
N GLU A 162 -7.11 12.97 23.92
CA GLU A 162 -8.30 12.21 23.54
C GLU A 162 -7.89 10.81 23.06
N GLY A 163 -7.50 9.95 24.01
CA GLY A 163 -7.24 8.54 23.80
C GLY A 163 -8.52 7.76 23.55
N GLY A 164 -9.10 7.92 22.36
CA GLY A 164 -10.16 7.04 21.86
C GLY A 164 -9.55 5.73 21.36
N GLN A 165 -9.58 4.68 22.19
CA GLN A 165 -9.55 3.31 21.71
C GLN A 165 -10.81 3.10 20.87
N ASP A 166 -10.71 3.04 19.55
CA ASP A 166 -11.77 2.49 18.72
C ASP A 166 -11.19 1.68 17.56
N HIS A 167 -11.45 0.38 17.62
CA HIS A 167 -11.56 -0.62 16.56
C HIS A 167 -10.98 -0.24 15.18
N LEU A 168 -9.68 -0.46 14.97
CA LEU A 168 -9.03 -0.28 13.66
C LEU A 168 -8.04 -1.42 13.39
N ASP A 169 -8.58 -2.64 13.31
CA ASP A 169 -7.87 -3.90 13.08
C ASP A 169 -7.76 -4.31 11.60
N LYS A 170 -8.08 -3.44 10.64
CA LYS A 170 -7.78 -3.72 9.23
C LYS A 170 -6.44 -3.12 8.83
N PRO A 171 -5.42 -3.94 8.56
CA PRO A 171 -4.17 -3.43 8.03
C PRO A 171 -4.41 -3.01 6.55
N ALA A 172 -3.76 -1.92 6.15
CA ALA A 172 -3.89 -1.24 4.84
C ALA A 172 -3.74 -2.11 3.58
N ASN A 173 -3.19 -3.29 3.78
CA ASN A 173 -2.50 -4.09 2.79
C ASN A 173 -3.35 -5.27 2.29
N VAL A 174 -4.65 -5.27 2.61
CA VAL A 174 -5.58 -6.33 2.22
C VAL A 174 -6.75 -5.69 1.47
N ILE A 175 -6.81 -5.95 0.16
CA ILE A 175 -7.95 -5.57 -0.69
C ILE A 175 -8.91 -6.75 -0.72
N ASP A 176 -9.95 -6.72 0.12
CA ASP A 176 -11.01 -7.73 0.13
C ASP A 176 -12.02 -7.49 -0.99
N ARG A 177 -12.46 -8.59 -1.63
CA ARG A 177 -13.42 -8.69 -2.76
C ARG A 177 -12.86 -8.35 -4.15
N ILE A 178 -12.06 -9.30 -4.66
CA ILE A 178 -11.83 -9.47 -6.10
C ILE A 178 -12.39 -10.84 -6.50
#